data_AF-A0A8I0H678-F1
#
_entry.id   AF-A0A8I0H678-F1
#
_cell.length_a   1.000
_cell.length_b   1.000
_cell.length_c   1.000
_cell.angle_alpha   90.00
_cell.angle_beta   90.00
_cell.angle_gamma   90.00
#
_symmetry.space_group_name_H-M   'P 1'
#
loop_
_entity.id
_entity.type
_entity.pdbx_description
1 polymer ?
#
loop_
_entity_poly.entity_id
_entity_poly.type
_entity_poly.pdbx_seq_one_letter_code
_entity_poly.pdbx_strand_id
1 'polypeptide(L)'
;KRLDSFDTGEAAQFQAMAHQLELFELKDLINLTFCCQQATVITDFSDLAAVGRDHYMNLHGGSASVDELNKLDGEGTARQLIESGSGTITPYGVVYDNGMKLE
;
A
#
# COMPACT_ATOMS: atom_id res chain seq x y z
N LYS A 1 7.44 3.03 18.80
CA LYS A 1 6.08 3.46 19.21
C LYS A 1 5.14 3.59 18.00
N ARG A 2 5.50 4.28 16.91
CA ARG A 2 4.64 4.35 15.72
C ARG A 2 4.47 3.00 15.00
N LEU A 3 5.55 2.23 14.86
CA LEU A 3 5.47 0.85 14.33
C LEU A 3 4.64 -0.11 15.21
N ASP A 4 4.49 0.18 16.51
CA ASP A 4 3.73 -0.66 17.44
C ASP A 4 2.21 -0.46 17.27
N SER A 5 1.80 0.65 16.65
CA SER A 5 0.40 0.94 16.35
C SER A 5 -0.03 0.48 14.96
N PHE A 6 0.86 -0.12 14.17
CA PHE A 6 0.53 -0.57 12.83
C PHE A 6 -0.38 -1.78 12.87
N ASP A 7 -1.45 -1.73 12.07
CA ASP A 7 -2.15 -2.94 11.70
C ASP A 7 -1.34 -3.78 10.70
N THR A 8 -1.85 -4.98 10.37
CA THR A 8 -1.16 -5.92 9.48
C THR A 8 -0.91 -5.34 8.09
N GLY A 9 -1.83 -4.53 7.56
CA GLY A 9 -1.70 -3.86 6.26
C GLY A 9 -0.61 -2.79 6.29
N GLU A 10 -0.62 -1.94 7.32
CA GLU A 10 0.42 -0.91 7.53
C GLU A 10 1.81 -1.52 7.71
N ALA A 11 1.90 -2.64 8.43
CA ALA A 11 3.14 -3.39 8.59
C ALA A 11 3.64 -3.95 7.24
N ALA A 12 2.75 -4.52 6.43
CA ALA A 12 3.09 -5.03 5.11
C ALA A 12 3.57 -3.91 4.16
N GLN A 13 2.88 -2.77 4.15
CA GLN A 13 3.28 -1.56 3.41
C GLN A 13 4.69 -1.12 3.79
N PHE A 14 4.96 -0.98 5.09
CA PHE A 14 6.27 -0.60 5.59
C PHE A 14 7.36 -1.58 5.20
N GLN A 15 7.14 -2.88 5.43
CA GLN A 15 8.13 -3.92 5.15
C GLN A 15 8.42 -4.05 3.65
N ALA A 16 7.39 -4.00 2.81
CA ALA A 16 7.55 -4.10 1.37
C ALA A 16 8.27 -2.88 0.80
N MET A 17 7.93 -1.66 1.25
CA MET A 17 8.61 -0.43 0.79
C MET A 17 10.05 -0.35 1.30
N ALA A 18 10.32 -0.74 2.56
CA ALA A 18 11.68 -0.80 3.08
C ALA A 18 12.56 -1.77 2.28
N HIS A 19 11.99 -2.91 1.86
CA HIS A 19 12.67 -3.86 1.00
C HIS A 19 12.86 -3.34 -0.43
N GLN A 20 11.81 -2.79 -1.05
CA GLN A 20 11.86 -2.25 -2.41
C GLN A 20 12.89 -1.11 -2.56
N LEU A 21 12.96 -0.22 -1.56
CA LEU A 21 13.86 0.93 -1.56
C LEU A 21 15.24 0.61 -0.97
N GLU A 22 15.47 -0.64 -0.53
CA GLU A 22 16.71 -1.08 0.11
C GLU A 22 17.13 -0.18 1.29
N LEU A 23 16.17 0.15 2.16
CA LEU A 23 16.41 1.04 3.30
C LEU A 23 16.98 0.27 4.49
N PHE A 24 18.17 0.66 4.92
CA PHE A 24 18.86 0.05 6.08
C PHE A 24 19.17 1.06 7.19
N GLU A 25 19.18 2.35 6.87
CA GLU A 25 19.47 3.40 7.86
C GLU A 25 18.25 3.72 8.71
N LEU A 26 18.46 3.85 10.02
CA LEU A 26 17.38 4.13 10.97
C LEU A 26 16.61 5.42 10.62
N LYS A 27 17.30 6.43 10.07
CA LYS A 27 16.69 7.68 9.65
C LYS A 27 15.67 7.47 8.53
N ASP A 28 16.05 6.71 7.50
CA ASP A 28 15.17 6.46 6.35
C ASP A 28 14.00 5.54 6.71
N LEU A 29 14.24 4.57 7.60
CA LEU A 29 13.18 3.75 8.17
C LEU A 29 12.20 4.59 8.99
N ILE A 30 12.67 5.57 9.77
CA ILE A 30 11.78 6.50 10.49
C ILE A 30 10.96 7.32 9.49
N ASN A 31 11.59 7.89 8.47
CA ASN A 31 10.91 8.67 7.43
C ASN A 31 9.83 7.84 6.71
N LEU A 32 10.13 6.57 6.43
CA LEU A 32 9.17 5.66 5.80
C LEU A 32 7.91 5.46 6.64
N THR A 33 7.99 5.46 7.99
CA THR A 33 6.79 5.30 8.84
C THR A 33 5.75 6.42 8.72
N PHE A 34 6.10 7.54 8.10
CA PHE A 34 5.16 8.64 7.88
C PHE A 34 4.39 8.54 6.56
N CYS A 35 4.96 7.85 5.56
CA CYS A 35 4.43 7.84 4.20
C CYS A 35 4.12 6.43 3.65
N CYS A 36 4.50 5.35 4.33
CA CYS A 36 4.32 3.98 3.83
C CYS A 36 2.86 3.62 3.55
N GLN A 37 1.90 4.23 4.26
CA GLN A 37 0.45 4.03 4.08
C GLN A 37 -0.04 4.45 2.68
N GLN A 38 0.74 5.23 1.92
CA GLN A 38 0.41 5.63 0.56
C GLN A 38 0.70 4.52 -0.45
N ALA A 39 1.61 3.60 -0.13
CA ALA A 39 1.88 2.43 -0.97
C ALA A 39 0.72 1.44 -0.91
N THR A 40 0.52 0.68 -1.97
CA THR A 40 -0.41 -0.46 -1.96
C THR A 40 0.39 -1.75 -1.95
N VAL A 41 0.06 -2.69 -1.07
CA VAL A 41 0.67 -4.02 -1.05
C VAL A 41 -0.41 -5.07 -1.19
N ILE A 42 -0.30 -5.89 -2.23
CA ILE A 42 -1.16 -7.06 -2.42
C ILE A 42 -0.44 -8.25 -1.79
N THR A 43 -0.95 -8.73 -0.67
CA THR A 43 -0.44 -9.91 0.06
C THR A 43 -1.20 -11.18 -0.32
N ASP A 44 -2.47 -11.03 -0.70
CA ASP A 44 -3.37 -12.09 -1.13
C ASP A 44 -4.20 -11.61 -2.34
N PHE A 45 -4.39 -12.49 -3.32
CA PHE A 45 -5.13 -12.21 -4.56
C PHE A 45 -6.54 -12.84 -4.56
N SER A 46 -7.02 -13.35 -3.42
CA SER A 46 -8.28 -14.10 -3.35
C SER A 46 -9.51 -13.18 -3.41
N ASP A 47 -9.38 -11.92 -2.99
CA ASP A 47 -10.44 -10.89 -3.03
C ASP A 47 -9.95 -9.61 -3.71
N LEU A 48 -10.14 -9.53 -5.03
CA LEU A 48 -9.75 -8.36 -5.81
C LEU A 48 -10.59 -7.12 -5.49
N ALA A 49 -11.83 -7.26 -5.01
CA ALA A 49 -12.64 -6.12 -4.63
C ALA A 49 -12.07 -5.44 -3.38
N ALA A 50 -11.63 -6.23 -2.39
CA ALA A 50 -10.90 -5.73 -1.23
C ALA A 50 -9.59 -5.05 -1.65
N VAL A 51 -8.79 -5.68 -2.51
CA VAL A 51 -7.54 -5.08 -3.03
C VAL A 51 -7.78 -3.71 -3.66
N GLY A 52 -8.78 -3.59 -4.53
CA GLY A 52 -9.06 -2.32 -5.19
C GLY A 52 -9.58 -1.25 -4.24
N ARG A 53 -10.34 -1.66 -3.21
CA ARG A 53 -10.76 -0.76 -2.13
C ARG A 53 -9.58 -0.25 -1.32
N ASP A 54 -8.67 -1.14 -0.90
CA ASP A 54 -7.46 -0.74 -0.16
C ASP A 54 -6.58 0.16 -1.01
N HIS A 55 -6.39 -0.17 -2.29
CA HIS A 55 -5.66 0.69 -3.22
C HIS A 55 -6.27 2.10 -3.30
N TYR A 56 -7.59 2.20 -3.46
CA TYR A 56 -8.28 3.48 -3.47
C TYR A 56 -8.06 4.26 -2.18
N MET A 57 -8.18 3.61 -1.01
CA MET A 57 -7.95 4.26 0.28
C MET A 57 -6.51 4.76 0.43
N ASN A 58 -5.51 3.99 0.00
CA ASN A 58 -4.10 4.37 0.04
C ASN A 58 -3.80 5.61 -0.82
N LEU A 59 -4.42 5.71 -2.01
CA LEU A 59 -4.31 6.91 -2.87
C LEU A 59 -4.94 8.17 -2.26
N HIS A 60 -5.89 8.01 -1.33
CA HIS A 60 -6.63 9.10 -0.69
C HIS A 60 -6.22 9.31 0.78
N GLY A 61 -5.00 8.92 1.15
CA GLY A 61 -4.47 9.16 2.50
C GLY A 61 -5.20 8.38 3.59
N GLY A 62 -5.68 7.18 3.27
CA GLY A 62 -6.39 6.30 4.20
C GLY A 62 -7.84 6.69 4.47
N SER A 63 -8.40 7.65 3.73
CA SER A 63 -9.75 8.18 3.96
C SER A 63 -10.56 8.27 2.67
N ALA A 64 -11.80 7.81 2.72
CA ALA A 64 -12.78 7.95 1.66
C ALA A 64 -14.18 7.96 2.28
N SER A 65 -15.15 8.62 1.64
CA SER A 65 -16.53 8.56 2.12
C SER A 65 -17.15 7.18 1.84
N VAL A 66 -18.13 6.79 2.68
CA VAL A 66 -18.86 5.53 2.49
C VAL A 66 -19.58 5.49 1.14
N ASP A 67 -20.07 6.63 0.66
CA ASP A 67 -20.74 6.73 -0.64
C ASP A 67 -19.76 6.49 -1.81
N GLU A 68 -18.55 7.03 -1.75
CA GLU A 68 -17.48 6.75 -2.73
C GLU A 68 -17.10 5.27 -2.73
N LEU A 69 -16.88 4.69 -1.55
CA LEU A 69 -16.50 3.28 -1.43
C LEU A 69 -17.60 2.33 -1.92
N ASN A 70 -18.88 2.67 -1.74
CA ASN A 70 -20.00 1.87 -2.24
C ASN A 70 -20.16 1.95 -3.76
N LYS A 71 -19.66 3.02 -4.39
CA LYS A 71 -19.72 3.22 -5.85
C LYS A 71 -18.44 2.74 -6.55
N LEU A 72 -17.39 2.45 -5.79
CA LEU A 72 -16.11 2.01 -6.32
C LEU A 72 -16.25 0.62 -6.96
N ASP A 73 -15.82 0.51 -8.21
CA ASP A 73 -15.55 -0.78 -8.84
C ASP A 73 -14.19 -1.32 -8.35
N GLY A 74 -14.22 -1.98 -7.18
CA GLY A 74 -13.01 -2.48 -6.53
C GLY A 74 -12.27 -3.52 -7.38
N GLU A 75 -12.99 -4.48 -7.96
CA GLU A 75 -12.37 -5.50 -8.80
C GLU A 75 -11.72 -4.89 -10.04
N GLY A 76 -12.42 -3.97 -10.73
CA GLY A 76 -11.87 -3.24 -11.88
C GLY A 76 -10.63 -2.43 -11.52
N THR A 77 -10.66 -1.76 -10.36
CA THR A 77 -9.53 -0.99 -9.83
C THR A 77 -8.32 -1.89 -9.55
N ALA A 78 -8.52 -3.05 -8.92
CA ALA A 78 -7.45 -4.00 -8.66
C ALA A 78 -6.86 -4.60 -9.94
N ARG A 79 -7.72 -4.92 -10.92
CA ARG A 79 -7.27 -5.39 -12.24
C ARG A 79 -6.41 -4.34 -12.93
N GLN A 80 -6.87 -3.09 -12.99
CA GLN A 80 -6.09 -1.98 -13.56
C GLN A 80 -4.74 -1.80 -12.87
N LEU A 81 -4.71 -1.88 -11.54
CA LEU A 81 -3.47 -1.82 -10.77
C LEU A 81 -2.50 -2.94 -11.18
N ILE A 82 -2.96 -4.19 -11.21
CA ILE A 82 -2.14 -5.36 -11.58
C ILE A 82 -1.67 -5.27 -13.04
N GLU A 83 -2.57 -4.90 -13.95
CA GLU A 83 -2.30 -4.77 -15.38
C GLU A 83 -1.35 -3.61 -15.71
N SER A 84 -1.23 -2.62 -14.81
CA SER A 84 -0.26 -1.53 -14.98
C SER A 84 1.20 -2.01 -15.02
N GLY A 85 1.47 -3.18 -14.42
CA GLY A 85 2.81 -3.76 -14.36
C GLY A 85 3.83 -2.97 -13.56
N SER A 86 3.40 -1.95 -12.80
CA SER A 86 4.29 -1.11 -11.96
C SER A 86 4.62 -1.75 -10.61
N GLY A 87 4.00 -2.88 -10.28
CA GLY A 87 4.20 -3.58 -9.02
C GLY A 87 5.56 -4.28 -8.93
N THR A 88 6.21 -4.18 -7.77
CA THR A 88 7.45 -4.89 -7.45
C THR A 88 7.16 -6.07 -6.54
N ILE A 89 7.69 -7.25 -6.87
CA ILE A 89 7.56 -8.44 -6.03
C ILE A 89 8.57 -8.34 -4.88
N THR A 90 8.09 -8.49 -3.65
CA THR A 90 8.90 -8.53 -2.42
C THR A 90 8.53 -9.77 -1.59
N PRO A 91 9.33 -10.15 -0.57
CA PRO A 91 8.94 -11.19 0.38
C PRO A 91 7.64 -10.92 1.14
N TYR A 92 7.13 -9.69 1.12
CA TYR A 92 5.95 -9.23 1.84
C TYR A 92 4.72 -9.06 0.94
N GLY A 93 4.82 -9.37 -0.35
CA GLY A 93 3.75 -9.19 -1.34
C GLY A 93 4.19 -8.38 -2.55
N VAL A 94 3.24 -8.02 -3.40
CA VAL A 94 3.47 -7.14 -4.56
C VAL A 94 3.17 -5.70 -4.16
N VAL A 95 4.19 -4.86 -4.15
CA VAL A 95 4.08 -3.45 -3.73
C VAL A 95 4.00 -2.51 -4.93
N TYR A 96 3.15 -1.51 -4.80
CA TYR A 96 2.96 -0.40 -5.73
C TYR A 96 3.22 0.88 -4.95
N ASP A 97 4.22 1.65 -5.34
CA ASP A 97 4.65 2.84 -4.59
C ASP A 97 3.65 4.02 -4.71
N ASN A 98 2.84 4.03 -5.77
CA ASN A 98 1.83 5.07 -6.05
C ASN A 98 2.41 6.48 -6.18
N GLY A 99 3.69 6.63 -6.53
CA GLY A 99 4.38 7.91 -6.61
C GLY A 99 4.75 8.50 -5.24
N MET A 100 4.70 7.69 -4.17
CA MET A 100 5.07 8.14 -2.83
C MET A 100 6.52 8.61 -2.76
N LYS A 101 6.82 9.51 -1.83
CA LYS A 101 8.17 10.03 -1.59
C LYS A 101 8.51 9.91 -0.11
N LEU A 102 9.76 9.58 0.17
CA LEU A 102 10.30 9.69 1.52
C LEU A 102 10.31 11.16 1.95
N GLU A 103 9.88 11.41 3.18
CA GLU A 103 9.89 12.74 3.82
C GLU A 103 11.26 13.13 4.40
#